data_AF-A0A846N242-F1
#
_entry.id   AF-A0A846N242-F1
#
_cell.length_a   1.000
_cell.length_b   1.000
_cell.length_c   1.000
_cell.angle_alpha   90.00
_cell.angle_beta   90.00
_cell.angle_gamma   90.00
#
_symmetry.space_group_name_H-M   'P 1'
#
loop_
_entity.id
_entity.type
_entity.pdbx_description
1 polymer ?
#
loop_
_entity_poly.entity_id
_entity_poly.type
_entity_poly.pdbx_seq_one_letter_code
_entity_poly.pdbx_strand_id
1 'polypeptide(L)'
;MADFSDYPAPEIVRPAETGTVMAEGRAGGTGARFNIGEVTATRCVVRVDGRLGFSYALGRDRAKAELAATLDALLQNPERQEALLTKIITPLAQEEKEARELASRKAAATKVDFFTLIRGDE
;
A
#
# COMPACT_ATOMS: atom_id res chain seq x y z
N MET A 1 6.51 10.32 -12.47
CA MET A 1 5.22 9.62 -12.56
C MET A 1 5.38 8.56 -13.64
N ALA A 2 5.00 7.31 -13.41
CA ALA A 2 5.14 6.28 -14.44
C ALA A 2 4.35 6.71 -15.69
N ASP A 3 4.99 6.63 -16.85
CA ASP A 3 4.36 6.96 -18.12
C ASP A 3 3.46 5.80 -18.55
N PHE A 4 2.15 6.07 -18.64
CA PHE A 4 1.14 5.10 -19.06
C PHE A 4 0.73 5.26 -20.52
N SER A 5 1.36 6.18 -21.26
CA SER A 5 1.00 6.50 -22.65
C SER A 5 1.12 5.31 -23.60
N ASP A 6 2.00 4.36 -23.28
CA ASP A 6 2.22 3.14 -24.06
C ASP A 6 1.17 2.04 -23.79
N TYR A 7 0.24 2.26 -22.86
CA TYR A 7 -0.77 1.27 -22.48
C TYR A 7 -2.17 1.69 -22.92
N PRO A 8 -3.07 0.71 -23.18
CA PRO A 8 -4.46 1.01 -23.52
C PRO A 8 -5.15 1.80 -22.42
N ALA A 9 -5.95 2.78 -22.81
CA ALA A 9 -6.74 3.58 -21.88
C ALA A 9 -7.75 2.69 -21.13
N PRO A 10 -7.93 2.89 -19.80
CA PRO A 10 -8.90 2.14 -19.03
C PRO A 10 -10.33 2.58 -19.33
N GLU A 11 -11.23 1.60 -19.48
CA GLU A 11 -12.66 1.81 -19.36
C GLU A 11 -13.04 1.86 -17.88
N ILE A 12 -13.66 2.94 -17.42
CA ILE A 12 -14.11 3.06 -16.03
C ILE A 12 -15.38 2.21 -15.86
N VAL A 13 -15.28 1.13 -15.08
CA VAL A 13 -16.43 0.27 -14.72
C VAL A 13 -17.10 0.77 -13.45
N ARG A 14 -16.30 1.23 -12.47
CA ARG A 14 -16.75 1.97 -11.29
C ARG A 14 -15.78 3.11 -11.03
N PRO A 15 -16.24 4.37 -11.04
CA PRO A 15 -15.37 5.51 -10.82
C PRO A 15 -14.74 5.47 -9.43
N ALA A 16 -13.69 6.25 -9.25
CA ALA A 16 -13.01 6.38 -7.96
C ALA A 16 -13.95 7.01 -6.91
N GLU A 17 -14.43 6.19 -5.98
CA GLU A 17 -15.38 6.57 -4.93
C GLU A 17 -14.71 6.50 -3.56
N THR A 18 -14.70 7.62 -2.86
CA THR A 18 -14.19 7.72 -1.48
C THR A 18 -15.33 7.50 -0.50
N GLY A 19 -15.14 6.55 0.41
CA GLY A 19 -16.02 6.31 1.55
C GLY A 19 -15.19 6.04 2.80
N THR A 20 -15.77 5.31 3.74
CA THR A 20 -15.09 4.86 4.97
C THR A 20 -15.10 3.35 5.10
N VAL A 21 -14.12 2.83 5.83
CA VAL A 21 -14.05 1.43 6.27
C VAL A 21 -13.79 1.40 7.77
N MET A 22 -14.37 0.42 8.46
CA MET A 22 -14.17 0.22 9.90
C MET A 22 -12.77 -0.34 10.15
N ALA A 23 -11.94 0.38 10.91
CA ALA A 23 -10.65 -0.10 11.37
C ALA A 23 -10.82 -0.90 12.67
N GLU A 24 -10.28 -2.11 12.69
CA GLU A 24 -10.29 -2.99 13.86
C GLU A 24 -8.92 -3.01 14.56
N GLY A 25 -8.95 -2.94 15.89
CA GLY A 25 -7.82 -3.13 16.78
C GLY A 25 -7.88 -4.46 17.52
N ARG A 26 -6.82 -4.77 18.27
CA ARG A 26 -6.77 -5.90 19.20
C ARG A 26 -6.38 -5.43 20.60
N ALA A 27 -7.16 -5.80 21.61
CA ALA A 27 -6.87 -5.45 23.00
C ALA A 27 -5.48 -5.97 23.41
N GLY A 28 -4.61 -5.11 23.93
CA GLY A 28 -3.23 -5.47 24.28
C GLY A 28 -2.36 -5.96 23.11
N GLY A 29 -2.76 -5.65 21.86
CA GLY A 29 -2.04 -6.04 20.63
C GLY A 29 -2.36 -7.43 20.09
N THR A 30 -2.72 -8.39 20.94
CA THR A 30 -2.99 -9.79 20.54
C THR A 30 -4.35 -10.33 20.96
N GLY A 31 -5.10 -9.59 21.79
CA GLY A 31 -6.38 -10.01 22.33
C GLY A 31 -7.56 -9.92 21.35
N ALA A 32 -8.76 -9.80 21.93
CA ALA A 32 -10.02 -9.71 21.20
C ALA A 32 -10.05 -8.49 20.26
N ARG A 33 -10.74 -8.65 19.12
CA ARG A 33 -10.93 -7.58 18.15
C ARG A 33 -11.97 -6.57 18.66
N PHE A 34 -11.77 -5.31 18.35
CA PHE A 34 -12.73 -4.24 18.60
C PHE A 34 -12.60 -3.14 17.55
N ASN A 35 -13.66 -2.35 17.34
CA ASN A 35 -13.64 -1.23 16.40
C ASN A 35 -12.86 -0.05 16.99
N ILE A 36 -11.81 0.40 16.30
CA ILE A 36 -11.05 1.62 16.66
C ILE A 36 -11.73 2.87 16.10
N GLY A 37 -12.47 2.72 15.00
CA GLY A 37 -13.17 3.82 14.34
C GLY A 37 -13.16 3.67 12.83
N GLU A 38 -13.56 4.71 12.11
CA GLU A 38 -13.59 4.73 10.65
C GLU A 38 -12.35 5.38 10.05
N VAL A 39 -11.86 4.82 8.95
CA VAL A 39 -10.81 5.42 8.11
C VAL A 39 -11.31 5.61 6.70
N THR A 40 -10.88 6.68 6.04
CA THR A 40 -11.25 6.92 4.64
C THR A 40 -10.57 5.92 3.72
N ALA A 41 -11.31 5.38 2.76
CA ALA A 41 -10.78 4.54 1.69
C ALA A 41 -11.42 4.94 0.36
N THR A 42 -10.66 4.84 -0.73
CA THR A 42 -11.12 5.10 -2.09
C THR A 42 -11.05 3.81 -2.89
N ARG A 43 -12.17 3.42 -3.49
CA ARG A 43 -12.28 2.25 -4.36
C ARG A 43 -12.39 2.66 -5.81
N CYS A 44 -11.83 1.88 -6.73
CA CYS A 44 -12.03 2.05 -8.17
C CYS A 44 -12.04 0.69 -8.86
N VAL A 45 -12.81 0.56 -9.94
CA VAL A 45 -12.80 -0.63 -10.81
C VAL A 45 -12.72 -0.17 -12.26
N VAL A 46 -11.77 -0.72 -12.98
CA VAL A 46 -11.56 -0.41 -14.41
C VAL A 46 -11.54 -1.70 -15.23
N ARG A 47 -11.64 -1.55 -16.55
CA ARG A 47 -11.41 -2.62 -17.50
C ARG A 47 -10.35 -2.18 -18.51
N VAL A 48 -9.38 -3.05 -18.77
CA VAL A 48 -8.33 -2.84 -19.78
C VAL A 48 -8.17 -4.14 -20.57
N ASP A 49 -8.25 -4.10 -21.90
CA ASP A 49 -8.15 -5.29 -22.77
C ASP A 49 -9.01 -6.47 -22.29
N GLY A 50 -10.25 -6.19 -21.87
CA GLY A 50 -11.20 -7.20 -21.36
C GLY A 50 -10.95 -7.69 -19.93
N ARG A 51 -9.87 -7.27 -19.26
CA ARG A 51 -9.53 -7.65 -17.88
C ARG A 51 -10.00 -6.61 -16.89
N LEU A 52 -10.57 -7.04 -15.77
CA LEU A 52 -10.98 -6.14 -14.68
C LEU A 52 -9.80 -5.89 -13.74
N GLY A 53 -9.60 -4.64 -13.36
CA GLY A 53 -8.65 -4.24 -12.35
C GLY A 53 -9.34 -3.52 -11.20
N PHE A 54 -8.83 -3.73 -10.00
CA PHE A 54 -9.47 -3.29 -8.76
C PHE A 54 -8.49 -2.50 -7.89
N SER A 55 -9.01 -1.50 -7.18
CA SER A 55 -8.26 -0.86 -6.11
C SER A 55 -9.15 -0.54 -4.92
N TYR A 56 -8.55 -0.68 -3.73
CA TYR A 56 -9.06 -0.20 -2.45
C TYR A 56 -7.89 0.42 -1.71
N ALA A 57 -7.73 1.74 -1.83
CA ALA A 57 -6.61 2.47 -1.26
C ALA A 57 -7.06 3.28 -0.05
N LEU A 58 -6.29 3.24 1.05
CA LEU A 58 -6.51 4.17 2.16
C LEU A 58 -6.34 5.62 1.70
N GLY A 59 -7.16 6.49 2.25
CA GLY A 59 -7.21 7.91 1.92
C GLY A 59 -8.25 8.25 0.86
N ARG A 60 -8.06 9.43 0.24
CA ARG A 60 -9.04 10.10 -0.63
C ARG A 60 -8.48 10.40 -2.02
N ASP A 61 -7.32 9.85 -2.35
CA ASP A 61 -6.65 10.07 -3.63
C ASP A 61 -7.29 9.22 -4.72
N ARG A 62 -8.17 9.85 -5.48
CA ARG A 62 -8.92 9.22 -6.58
C ARG A 62 -8.02 8.88 -7.76
N ALA A 63 -7.07 9.74 -8.09
CA ALA A 63 -6.15 9.52 -9.21
C ALA A 63 -5.26 8.29 -8.91
N LYS A 64 -4.74 8.19 -7.68
CA LYS A 64 -3.99 7.00 -7.24
C LYS A 64 -4.85 5.74 -7.28
N ALA A 65 -6.11 5.80 -6.83
CA ALA A 65 -6.99 4.64 -6.86
C ALA A 65 -7.26 4.16 -8.29
N GLU A 66 -7.48 5.08 -9.23
CA GLU A 66 -7.66 4.74 -10.65
C GLU A 66 -6.39 4.13 -11.25
N LEU A 67 -5.22 4.76 -11.02
CA LEU A 67 -3.93 4.23 -11.49
C LEU A 67 -3.63 2.83 -10.93
N ALA A 68 -3.95 2.59 -9.65
CA ALA A 68 -3.76 1.28 -9.03
C ALA A 68 -4.67 0.22 -9.65
N ALA A 69 -5.94 0.56 -9.94
CA ALA A 69 -6.86 -0.35 -10.61
C ALA A 69 -6.42 -0.63 -12.06
N THR A 70 -5.92 0.38 -12.78
CA THR A 70 -5.37 0.20 -14.14
C THR A 70 -4.14 -0.69 -14.13
N LEU A 71 -3.20 -0.49 -13.19
CA LEU A 71 -2.04 -1.36 -13.03
C LEU A 71 -2.44 -2.80 -12.72
N ASP A 72 -3.43 -3.02 -11.85
CA ASP A 72 -3.95 -4.36 -11.53
C ASP A 72 -4.49 -5.07 -12.78
N ALA A 73 -5.29 -4.37 -13.62
CA ALA A 73 -5.76 -4.94 -14.88
C ALA A 73 -4.61 -5.26 -15.86
N LEU A 74 -3.64 -4.34 -15.98
CA LEU A 74 -2.50 -4.49 -16.90
C LEU A 74 -1.56 -5.63 -16.50
N LEU A 75 -1.32 -5.82 -15.19
CA LEU A 75 -0.45 -6.87 -14.64
C LEU A 75 -1.00 -8.29 -14.88
N GLN A 76 -2.29 -8.42 -15.17
CA GLN A 76 -2.92 -9.70 -15.52
C GLN A 76 -2.67 -10.13 -16.98
N ASN A 77 -2.00 -9.30 -17.80
CA ASN A 77 -1.55 -9.69 -19.14
C ASN A 77 -0.13 -10.29 -19.08
N PRO A 78 0.05 -11.60 -19.35
CA PRO A 78 1.36 -12.26 -19.28
C PRO A 78 2.43 -11.62 -20.16
N GLU A 79 2.07 -11.08 -21.33
CA GLU A 79 3.02 -10.48 -22.27
C GLU A 79 3.62 -9.17 -21.76
N ARG A 80 2.91 -8.46 -20.87
CA ARG A 80 3.31 -7.14 -20.33
C ARG A 80 3.75 -7.20 -18.87
N GLN A 81 3.41 -8.28 -18.17
CA GLN A 81 3.59 -8.40 -16.72
C GLN A 81 5.04 -8.18 -16.30
N GLU A 82 6.00 -8.86 -16.93
CA GLU A 82 7.42 -8.76 -16.57
C GLU A 82 7.97 -7.33 -16.74
N ALA A 83 7.59 -6.66 -17.84
CA ALA A 83 7.99 -5.28 -18.09
C ALA A 83 7.42 -4.32 -17.05
N LEU A 84 6.14 -4.46 -16.70
CA LEU A 84 5.47 -3.65 -15.68
C LEU A 84 6.07 -3.89 -14.28
N LEU A 85 6.35 -5.15 -13.94
CA LEU A 85 7.01 -5.49 -12.69
C LEU A 85 8.39 -4.82 -12.60
N THR A 86 9.19 -4.96 -13.64
CA THR A 86 10.58 -4.46 -13.65
C THR A 86 10.64 -2.94 -13.68
N LYS A 87 9.80 -2.28 -14.49
CA LYS A 87 9.88 -0.83 -14.72
C LYS A 87 9.08 0.00 -13.71
N ILE A 88 8.06 -0.58 -13.08
CA ILE A 88 7.13 0.17 -12.22
C ILE A 88 7.06 -0.42 -10.81
N ILE A 89 6.68 -1.70 -10.68
CA ILE A 89 6.36 -2.27 -9.36
C ILE A 89 7.60 -2.45 -8.49
N THR A 90 8.67 -3.04 -9.03
CA THR A 90 9.92 -3.29 -8.30
C THR A 90 10.58 -1.98 -7.83
N PRO A 91 10.71 -0.93 -8.67
CA PRO A 91 11.20 0.37 -8.22
C PRO A 91 10.35 0.99 -7.11
N LEU A 92 9.02 1.01 -7.26
CA LEU A 92 8.13 1.57 -6.22
C LEU A 92 8.21 0.79 -4.90
N ALA A 93 8.33 -0.54 -4.96
CA ALA A 93 8.51 -1.37 -3.77
C ALA A 93 9.86 -1.08 -3.08
N GLN A 94 10.91 -0.84 -3.87
CA GLN A 94 12.22 -0.49 -3.32
C GLN A 94 12.21 0.90 -2.67
N GLU A 95 11.59 1.90 -3.29
CA GLU A 95 11.40 3.23 -2.69
C GLU A 95 10.61 3.16 -1.37
N GLU A 96 9.54 2.36 -1.32
CA GLU A 96 8.72 2.17 -0.11
C GLU A 96 9.53 1.50 1.01
N LYS A 97 10.33 0.49 0.66
CA LYS A 97 11.23 -0.20 1.58
C LYS A 97 12.28 0.76 2.14
N GLU A 98 12.95 1.53 1.30
CA GLU A 98 13.97 2.50 1.72
C GLU A 98 13.41 3.58 2.63
N ALA A 99 12.21 4.10 2.32
CA ALA A 99 11.50 5.05 3.16
C ALA A 99 11.18 4.46 4.54
N ARG A 100 10.72 3.20 4.58
CA ARG A 100 10.43 2.49 5.83
C ARG A 100 11.69 2.25 6.66
N GLU A 101 12.78 1.82 6.03
CA GLU A 101 14.06 1.63 6.71
C GLU A 101 14.61 2.94 7.28
N LEU A 102 14.49 4.05 6.52
CA LEU A 102 14.89 5.36 7.00
C LEU A 102 14.06 5.80 8.23
N ALA A 103 12.75 5.61 8.19
CA ALA A 103 11.87 5.89 9.33
C ALA A 103 12.25 5.04 10.55
N SER A 104 12.52 3.76 10.36
CA SER A 104 12.98 2.84 11.41
C SER A 104 14.31 3.30 12.04
N ARG A 105 15.31 3.65 11.22
CA ARG A 105 16.60 4.18 11.71
C ARG A 105 16.43 5.46 12.54
N LYS A 106 15.56 6.36 12.09
CA LYS A 106 15.24 7.60 12.85
C LYS A 106 14.61 7.28 14.21
N ALA A 107 13.68 6.33 14.28
CA ALA A 107 13.07 5.91 15.54
C ALA A 107 14.06 5.17 16.45
N ALA A 108 14.96 4.36 15.90
CA ALA A 108 15.99 3.66 16.68
C ALA A 108 16.96 4.63 17.37
N ALA A 109 17.23 5.78 16.76
CA ALA A 109 18.05 6.84 17.36
C ALA A 109 17.43 7.46 18.63
N THR A 110 16.13 7.27 18.88
CA THR A 110 15.45 7.72 20.11
C THR A 110 15.24 6.59 21.12
N LYS A 111 15.87 5.43 20.92
CA LYS A 111 15.76 4.29 21.83
C LYS A 111 16.54 4.59 23.13
N VAL A 112 15.90 4.36 24.26
CA VAL A 112 16.57 4.41 25.57
C VAL A 112 17.03 3.01 25.94
N ASP A 113 18.34 2.84 26.10
CA ASP A 113 18.94 1.60 26.62
C ASP A 113 19.11 1.72 28.14
N PHE A 114 18.44 0.83 28.88
CA PHE A 114 18.64 0.68 30.33
C PHE A 114 19.60 -0.48 30.56
N PHE A 115 20.69 -0.24 31.29
CA PHE A 115 21.57 -1.28 31.80
C PHE A 115 21.52 -1.29 33.32
N THR A 116 21.19 -2.43 33.91
CA THR A 116 21.45 -2.70 35.34
C THR A 116 22.76 -3.47 35.45
N LEU A 117 23.78 -2.80 35.99
CA LEU A 117 25.08 -3.39 36.30
C LEU A 117 24.90 -4.32 37.50
N ILE A 118 24.82 -5.62 37.27
CA ILE A 118 24.80 -6.60 38.35
C ILE A 118 26.23 -6.68 38.88
N ARG A 119 26.46 -6.16 40.09
CA ARG A 119 27.70 -6.43 40.83
C ARG A 119 27.61 -7.88 41.29
N GLY A 120 28.49 -8.73 40.78
CA GLY A 120 28.64 -10.08 41.32
C GLY A 120 29.12 -9.95 42.76
N ASP A 121 28.29 -10.35 43.71
CA ASP A 121 28.75 -10.69 45.04
C ASP A 121 29.26 -12.14 44.98
N GLU A 122 30.43 -12.37 45.58
CA GLU A 122 31.22 -13.62 45.57
C GLU A 122 30.45 -14.86 46.04
#